data_AF-A0A522WR20-F1
#
_entry.id   AF-A0A522WR20-F1
#
_cell.length_a   1.000
_cell.length_b   1.000
_cell.length_c   1.000
_cell.angle_alpha   90.00
_cell.angle_beta   90.00
_cell.angle_gamma   90.00
#
_symmetry.space_group_name_H-M   'P 1'
#
loop_
_entity.id
_entity.type
_entity.pdbx_description
1 polymer ?
#
loop_
_entity_poly.entity_id
_entity_poly.type
_entity_poly.pdbx_seq_one_letter_code
_entity_poly.pdbx_strand_id
1 'polypeptide(L)' 'MIDLPTPTETRIIQAANDSGLSIAAFLDRLLEQYQFDKQEIDQAEAALKEEGGISLEAFRAYHGV' A
#
# COMPACT_ATOMS: atom_id res chain seq x y z
N MET A 1 21.26 6.99 11.43
CA MET A 1 21.32 7.17 9.97
C MET A 1 21.03 5.80 9.38
N ILE A 2 19.98 5.66 8.57
CA ILE A 2 19.70 4.40 7.88
C ILE A 2 20.73 4.32 6.74
N ASP A 3 21.50 3.23 6.68
CA ASP A 3 22.47 3.05 5.61
C ASP A 3 21.73 2.52 4.39
N LEU A 4 21.64 3.33 3.34
CA LEU A 4 20.97 2.97 2.09
C LEU A 4 22.02 2.60 1.06
N PRO A 5 21.79 1.55 0.25
CA PRO A 5 22.65 1.28 -0.89
C PRO A 5 22.75 2.54 -1.77
N THR A 6 23.96 2.89 -2.20
CA THR A 6 24.24 4.09 -3.01
C THR A 6 23.31 4.26 -4.22
N PRO A 7 22.92 3.19 -4.96
CA PRO A 7 21.95 3.32 -6.04
C PRO A 7 20.56 3.78 -5.58
N THR A 8 20.11 3.30 -4.42
CA THR A 8 18.82 3.66 -3.83
C THR A 8 18.82 5.10 -3.35
N GLU A 9 19.89 5.52 -2.67
CA GLU A 9 20.06 6.90 -2.23
C GLU A 9 20.05 7.87 -3.43
N THR A 10 20.77 7.54 -4.49
CA THR A 10 20.81 8.36 -5.72
C THR A 10 19.42 8.51 -6.34
N ARG A 11 18.63 7.42 -6.40
CA ARG A 11 17.26 7.45 -6.92
C ARG A 11 16.33 8.29 -6.06
N ILE A 12 16.46 8.22 -4.73
CA ILE A 12 15.66 9.03 -3.80
C ILE A 12 15.98 10.50 -3.98
N ILE A 13 17.27 10.86 -4.08
CA ILE A 13 17.69 12.25 -4.31
C ILE A 13 17.11 12.77 -5.63
N GLN A 14 17.18 11.98 -6.70
CA GLN A 14 16.64 12.36 -8.00
C GLN A 14 15.11 12.52 -7.96
N ALA A 15 14.40 11.57 -7.36
CA ALA A 15 12.95 11.63 -7.22
C ALA A 15 12.48 12.82 -6.36
N ALA A 16 13.24 13.16 -5.31
CA ALA A 16 12.97 14.36 -4.50
C ALA A 16 13.13 15.64 -5.31
N ASN A 17 14.19 15.74 -6.11
CA ASN A 17 14.43 16.87 -7.01
C ASN A 17 13.34 17.00 -8.08
N ASP A 18 12.96 15.89 -8.72
CA ASP A 18 11.91 15.87 -9.75
C ASP A 18 10.54 16.27 -9.17
N SER A 19 10.30 15.98 -7.90
CA SER A 19 9.08 16.36 -7.17
C SER A 19 9.12 17.81 -6.64
N GLY A 20 10.25 18.51 -6.76
CA GLY A 20 10.46 19.84 -6.20
C GLY A 20 10.45 19.87 -4.66
N LEU A 21 10.65 18.72 -4.00
CA LEU A 21 10.64 18.58 -2.56
C LEU A 21 12.06 18.48 -1.99
N SER A 22 12.24 18.88 -0.73
CA SER A 22 13.45 18.51 -0.01
C SER A 22 13.51 16.99 0.19
N ILE A 23 14.72 16.43 0.29
CA ILE A 23 14.91 14.98 0.49
C ILE A 23 14.14 14.50 1.73
N ALA A 24 14.17 15.27 2.82
CA ALA A 24 13.45 14.92 4.05
C ALA A 24 11.93 14.88 3.82
N ALA A 25 11.35 15.92 3.21
CA ALA A 25 9.91 15.96 2.94
C ALA A 25 9.47 14.87 1.94
N PHE A 26 10.33 14.54 0.98
CA PHE A 26 10.07 13.43 0.06
C PHE A 26 10.08 12.08 0.78
N LEU A 27 11.06 11.85 1.67
CA LEU A 27 11.14 10.63 2.47
C LEU A 27 9.94 10.47 3.40
N ASP A 28 9.50 11.54 4.06
CA ASP A 28 8.32 11.51 4.93
C ASP A 28 7.08 11.08 4.14
N ARG A 29 6.86 11.70 2.97
CA ARG A 29 5.75 11.33 2.07
C ARG A 29 5.85 9.90 1.55
N LEU A 30 7.06 9.45 1.22
CA LEU A 30 7.29 8.08 0.76
C LEU A 30 6.95 7.05 1.84
N LEU A 31 7.30 7.35 3.10
CA LEU A 31 7.00 6.49 4.24
C LEU A 31 5.50 6.47 4.55
N GLU A 32 4.81 7.61 4.45
CA GLU A 32 3.36 7.67 4.58
C GLU A 32 2.67 6.80 3.53
N GLN A 33 3.04 6.96 2.25
CA GLN A 33 2.48 6.16 1.16
C GLN A 33 2.71 4.65 1.39
N TYR A 34 3.92 4.27 1.80
CA TYR A 34 4.24 2.89 2.09
C TYR A 34 3.35 2.30 3.20
N GLN A 35 3.00 3.07 4.23
CA GLN A 35 2.10 2.61 5.29
C GLN A 35 0.69 2.35 4.76
N PHE A 36 0.19 3.21 3.87
CA PHE A 36 -1.11 3.01 3.21
C PHE A 36 -1.09 1.76 2.33
N ASP A 37 -0.09 1.65 1.45
CA ASP A 37 0.04 0.50 0.54
C ASP A 37 0.12 -0.82 1.33
N LYS A 38 0.83 -0.82 2.46
CA LYS A 38 0.91 -1.99 3.34
C LYS A 38 -0.46 -2.38 3.92
N GLN A 39 -1.25 -1.41 4.37
CA GLN A 39 -2.59 -1.69 4.87
C GLN A 39 -3.50 -2.27 3.79
N GLU A 40 -3.41 -1.77 2.55
CA GLU A 40 -4.16 -2.33 1.43
C GLU A 40 -3.74 -3.76 1.09
N ILE A 41 -2.44 -4.05 1.11
CA ILE A 41 -1.92 -5.40 0.91
C ILE A 41 -2.42 -6.34 2.01
N ASP A 42 -2.36 -5.93 3.28
CA ASP A 42 -2.81 -6.74 4.40
C ASP A 42 -4.32 -7.03 4.31
N GLN A 43 -5.13 -6.06 3.88
CA GLN A 43 -6.56 -6.24 3.63
C GLN A 43 -6.84 -7.18 2.46
N ALA A 44 -6.12 -7.03 1.35
CA ALA A 44 -6.25 -7.91 0.19
C ALA A 44 -5.83 -9.35 0.53
N GLU A 45 -4.76 -9.53 1.30
CA GLU A 45 -4.32 -10.84 1.78
C GLU A 45 -5.35 -11.47 2.72
N ALA A 46 -5.97 -10.69 3.60
CA ALA A 46 -7.07 -11.16 4.45
C ALA A 46 -8.29 -11.60 3.62
N ALA A 47 -8.70 -10.80 2.63
CA ALA A 47 -9.83 -11.12 1.75
C ALA A 47 -9.58 -12.39 0.90
N LEU A 48 -8.33 -12.66 0.51
CA LEU A 48 -7.96 -13.89 -0.21
C LEU A 48 -7.92 -15.13 0.70
N LYS A 49 -7.73 -14.95 2.01
CA LYS A 49 -7.69 -16.03 3.00
C LYS A 49 -9.06 -16.36 3.59
N GLU A 50 -10.03 -15.45 3.53
CA GLU A 50 -11.41 -15.74 3.87
C GLU A 50 -12.05 -16.62 2.77
N GLU A 51 -12.15 -17.93 3.03
CA GLU A 51 -13.06 -18.78 2.26
C GLU A 51 -14.51 -18.37 2.58
N GLY A 52 -15.22 -17.77 1.62
CA GLY A 52 -16.66 -17.57 1.82
C GLY A 52 -17.37 -16.61 0.88
N GLY A 53 -17.45 -16.95 -0.40
CA GLY A 53 -18.57 -16.46 -1.21
C GLY A 53 -19.82 -17.27 -0.87
N ILE A 54 -20.78 -16.70 -0.13
CA ILE A 54 -22.15 -17.26 -0.14
C ILE A 54 -22.64 -17.27 -1.59
N SER A 55 -23.15 -18.41 -2.06
CA SER A 55 -23.70 -18.47 -3.41
C SER A 55 -24.82 -17.43 -3.56
N LEU A 56 -25.01 -16.91 -4.77
CA LEU A 56 -26.11 -15.97 -5.06
C LEU A 56 -27.47 -16.53 -4.60
N GLU A 57 -27.66 -17.84 -4.64
CA GLU A 57 -28.85 -18.53 -4.13
C GLU A 57 -28.95 -18.46 -2.60
N ALA A 58 -27.85 -18.68 -1.87
CA ALA A 58 -27.82 -18.54 -0.41
C ALA A 58 -28.07 -17.10 0.04
N PHE A 59 -27.55 -16.11 -0.70
CA PHE A 59 -27.78 -14.69 -0.43
C PHE A 59 -29.25 -14.29 -0.65
N ARG A 60 -29.87 -14.72 -1.75
CA ARG A 60 -31.30 -14.47 -2.03
C ARG A 60 -32.22 -15.08 -0.99
N ALA A 61 -31.93 -16.31 -0.56
CA ALA A 61 -32.70 -16.98 0.48
C ALA A 61 -32.64 -16.27 1.85
N TYR A 62 -31.49 -15.66 2.21
CA TYR A 62 -31.32 -14.96 3.48
C TYR A 62 -31.92 -13.55 3.50
N HIS A 63 -31.90 -12.85 2.36
CA HIS A 63 -32.33 -11.45 2.25
C HIS A 63 -33.70 -11.23 1.58
N GLY A 64 -34.37 -12.31 1.16
CA GLY A 64 -35.77 -12.27 0.72
C GLY A 64 -36.02 -11.45 -0.55
N VAL A 65 -35.12 -11.55 -1.54
CA VAL A 65 -35.32 -11.00 -2.89
C VAL A 65 -35.74 -12.09 -3.86
#